data_AF-A0A2S4HGI2-F1
#
_entry.id   AF-A0A2S4HGI2-F1
#
_cell.length_a   1.000
_cell.length_b   1.000
_cell.length_c   1.000
_cell.angle_alpha   90.00
_cell.angle_beta   90.00
_cell.angle_gamma   90.00
#
_symmetry.space_group_name_H-M   'P 1'
#
loop_
_entity.id
_entity.type
_entity.pdbx_description
1 polymer ?
#
loop_
_entity_poly.entity_id
_entity_poly.type
_entity_poly.pdbx_seq_one_letter_code
_entity_poly.pdbx_strand_id
1 'polypeptide(L)'
;MSTPYKNTIVGMTQRYLPNYDPRLIAAQIQQESAWKTDARSPVGAQGLMQIMPDTWAEEASQLGLINANPDEPTTNIQVGCAYMAQMLNGWTAPRPPLDRICLALASYNAGFGHLLKAQKLAGNANDYASIIAALPRVTGTHATETRTYVKRILKFYNEFVIYGW
;
A
#
# COMPACT_ATOMS: atom_id res chain seq x y z
N MET A 1 -13.67 -21.18 -0.70
CA MET A 1 -14.36 -20.11 0.06
C MET A 1 -14.16 -18.81 -0.70
N SER A 2 -15.18 -17.95 -0.79
CA SER A 2 -15.06 -16.64 -1.43
C SER A 2 -14.26 -15.67 -0.56
N THR A 3 -13.34 -14.88 -1.14
CA THR A 3 -12.65 -13.80 -0.42
C THR A 3 -13.65 -12.83 0.23
N PRO A 4 -13.40 -12.39 1.47
CA PRO A 4 -14.12 -11.27 2.05
C PRO A 4 -14.01 -10.01 1.17
N TYR A 5 -15.11 -9.24 1.09
CA TYR A 5 -15.15 -7.92 0.46
C TYR A 5 -14.74 -7.85 -1.02
N LYS A 6 -14.76 -8.99 -1.74
CA LYS A 6 -14.32 -9.08 -3.14
C LYS A 6 -14.90 -8.00 -4.05
N ASN A 7 -16.22 -7.78 -4.01
CA ASN A 7 -16.88 -6.77 -4.84
C ASN A 7 -16.41 -5.35 -4.49
N THR A 8 -16.23 -5.05 -3.20
CA THR A 8 -15.70 -3.77 -2.74
C THR A 8 -14.26 -3.56 -3.23
N ILE A 9 -13.41 -4.58 -3.09
CA ILE A 9 -12.01 -4.52 -3.54
C ILE A 9 -11.94 -4.28 -5.06
N VAL A 10 -12.74 -5.02 -5.84
CA VAL A 10 -12.82 -4.84 -7.29
C VAL A 10 -13.29 -3.43 -7.64
N GLY A 11 -14.39 -2.97 -7.06
CA GLY A 11 -14.96 -1.65 -7.34
C GLY A 11 -14.02 -0.50 -6.97
N MET A 12 -13.37 -0.57 -5.81
CA MET A 12 -12.42 0.46 -5.37
C MET A 12 -11.12 0.41 -6.19
N THR A 13 -10.63 -0.78 -6.55
CA THR A 13 -9.48 -0.89 -7.47
C THR A 13 -9.81 -0.28 -8.83
N GLN A 14 -10.97 -0.59 -9.41
CA GLN A 14 -11.39 0.01 -10.69
C GLN A 14 -11.50 1.54 -10.61
N ARG A 15 -11.96 2.07 -9.48
CA ARG A 15 -12.12 3.52 -9.28
C ARG A 15 -10.80 4.26 -9.13
N TYR A 16 -9.87 3.75 -8.32
CA TYR A 16 -8.66 4.48 -7.92
C TYR A 16 -7.40 4.00 -8.64
N LEU A 17 -7.39 2.75 -9.08
CA LEU A 17 -6.24 2.04 -9.62
C LEU A 17 -6.63 1.28 -10.92
N PRO A 18 -7.27 1.92 -11.91
CA PRO A 18 -7.95 1.23 -13.03
C PRO A 18 -7.03 0.34 -13.89
N ASN A 19 -5.72 0.55 -13.84
CA ASN A 19 -4.72 -0.22 -14.59
C ASN A 19 -4.05 -1.33 -13.76
N TYR A 20 -4.50 -1.56 -12.52
CA TYR A 20 -3.95 -2.56 -11.61
C TYR A 20 -4.96 -3.65 -11.30
N ASP A 21 -4.44 -4.83 -11.01
CA ASP A 21 -5.23 -6.00 -10.67
C ASP A 21 -5.78 -5.90 -9.24
N PRO A 22 -7.10 -6.09 -8.99
CA PRO A 22 -7.67 -6.07 -7.65
C PRO A 22 -7.05 -7.06 -6.67
N ARG A 23 -6.48 -8.16 -7.17
CA ARG A 23 -5.74 -9.14 -6.35
C ARG A 23 -4.56 -8.52 -5.63
N LEU A 24 -3.99 -7.44 -6.15
CA LEU A 24 -2.91 -6.71 -5.48
C LEU A 24 -3.39 -6.04 -4.20
N ILE A 25 -4.57 -5.40 -4.22
CA ILE A 25 -5.17 -4.81 -3.02
C ILE A 25 -5.57 -5.90 -2.02
N ALA A 26 -6.12 -7.01 -2.50
CA ALA A 26 -6.38 -8.17 -1.64
C ALA A 26 -5.10 -8.69 -0.97
N ALA A 27 -4.00 -8.78 -1.71
CA ALA A 27 -2.70 -9.22 -1.21
C ALA A 27 -2.13 -8.23 -0.17
N GLN A 28 -2.37 -6.93 -0.36
CA GLN A 28 -2.03 -5.90 0.61
C GLN A 28 -2.86 -6.06 1.89
N ILE A 29 -4.19 -6.20 1.80
CA ILE A 29 -5.06 -6.45 2.96
C ILE A 29 -4.63 -7.71 3.73
N GLN A 30 -4.28 -8.78 3.02
CA GLN A 30 -3.77 -10.01 3.62
C GLN A 30 -2.48 -9.78 4.41
N GLN A 31 -1.56 -8.95 3.89
CA GLN A 31 -0.33 -8.58 4.59
C GLN A 31 -0.59 -7.65 5.78
N GLU A 32 -1.51 -6.70 5.65
CA GLU A 32 -1.76 -5.67 6.65
C GLU A 32 -2.50 -6.18 7.88
N SER A 33 -3.64 -6.86 7.66
CA SER A 33 -4.57 -7.20 8.73
C SER A 33 -4.91 -8.67 8.82
N ALA A 34 -4.48 -9.48 7.84
CA ALA A 34 -4.99 -10.82 7.64
C ALA A 34 -6.53 -10.88 7.67
N TRP A 35 -7.16 -9.88 7.04
CA TRP A 35 -8.62 -9.70 6.94
C TRP A 35 -9.35 -9.33 8.24
N LYS A 36 -8.63 -8.91 9.29
CA LYS A 36 -9.24 -8.41 10.54
C LYS A 36 -9.63 -6.95 10.41
N THR A 37 -10.93 -6.66 10.49
CA THR A 37 -11.49 -5.32 10.27
C THR A 37 -11.19 -4.36 11.41
N ASP A 38 -10.97 -4.87 12.61
CA ASP A 38 -10.64 -4.13 13.83
C ASP A 38 -9.14 -4.13 14.15
N ALA A 39 -8.28 -4.55 13.20
CA ALA A 39 -6.85 -4.62 13.40
C ALA A 39 -6.26 -3.28 13.84
N ARG A 40 -5.38 -3.32 14.84
CA ARG A 40 -4.62 -2.17 15.34
C ARG A 40 -3.16 -2.53 15.47
N SER A 41 -2.27 -1.75 14.86
CA SER A 41 -0.83 -1.89 15.07
C SER A 41 -0.40 -1.23 16.39
N PRO A 42 0.77 -1.59 16.95
CA PRO A 42 1.33 -0.93 18.12
C PRO A 42 1.55 0.59 17.95
N VAL A 43 1.68 1.06 16.70
CA VAL A 43 1.87 2.47 16.35
C VAL A 43 0.57 3.15 15.90
N GLY A 44 -0.56 2.45 15.98
CA GLY A 44 -1.89 3.03 15.79
C GLY A 44 -2.49 2.89 14.39
N ALA A 45 -1.90 2.11 13.49
CA ALA A 45 -2.48 1.83 12.17
C ALA A 45 -3.81 1.06 12.30
N GLN A 46 -4.80 1.36 11.45
CA GLN A 46 -6.20 0.95 11.67
C GLN A 46 -6.83 0.21 10.50
N GLY A 47 -7.58 -0.85 10.84
CA GLY A 47 -8.48 -1.57 9.94
C GLY A 47 -7.77 -2.44 8.90
N LEU A 48 -8.54 -2.83 7.87
CA LEU A 48 -8.13 -3.82 6.87
C LEU A 48 -6.83 -3.47 6.14
N MET A 49 -6.65 -2.20 5.79
CA MET A 49 -5.51 -1.68 5.05
C MET A 49 -4.51 -0.91 5.93
N GLN A 50 -4.64 -1.03 7.26
CA GLN A 50 -3.73 -0.47 8.27
C GLN A 50 -3.32 0.98 7.97
N ILE A 51 -4.32 1.86 7.87
CA ILE A 51 -4.09 3.29 7.63
C ILE A 51 -3.66 3.97 8.93
N MET A 52 -2.59 4.78 8.88
CA MET A 52 -2.18 5.60 10.03
C MET A 52 -3.21 6.70 10.32
N PRO A 53 -3.44 7.10 11.59
CA PRO A 53 -4.47 8.08 11.92
C PRO A 53 -4.36 9.42 11.17
N ASP A 54 -3.13 9.92 11.00
CA ASP A 54 -2.91 11.18 10.26
C ASP A 54 -3.25 11.03 8.77
N THR A 55 -2.83 9.91 8.16
CA THR A 55 -3.17 9.57 6.77
C THR A 55 -4.67 9.38 6.61
N TRP A 56 -5.34 8.74 7.59
CA TRP A 56 -6.79 8.58 7.58
C TRP A 56 -7.48 9.94 7.58
N ALA A 57 -7.09 10.85 8.48
CA ALA A 57 -7.69 12.16 8.58
C ALA A 57 -7.56 12.96 7.27
N GLU A 58 -6.38 12.93 6.64
CA GLU A 58 -6.13 13.57 5.35
C GLU A 58 -6.99 12.98 4.23
N GLU A 59 -6.90 11.66 4.01
CA GLU A 59 -7.58 10.99 2.91
C GLU A 59 -9.10 10.99 3.08
N ALA A 60 -9.60 10.73 4.30
CA ALA A 60 -11.02 10.79 4.59
C ALA A 60 -11.58 12.21 4.36
N SER A 61 -10.82 13.26 4.69
CA SER A 61 -11.23 14.63 4.38
C SER A 61 -11.33 14.87 2.86
N GLN A 62 -10.32 14.46 2.10
CA GLN A 62 -10.33 14.61 0.63
C GLN A 62 -11.47 13.84 -0.04
N LEU A 63 -11.90 12.74 0.57
CA LEU A 63 -13.00 11.89 0.07
C LEU A 63 -14.39 12.29 0.58
N GLY A 64 -14.50 13.29 1.48
CA GLY A 64 -15.76 13.67 2.12
C GLY A 64 -16.28 12.65 3.15
N LEU A 65 -15.36 11.89 3.77
CA LEU A 65 -15.60 10.79 4.72
C LEU A 65 -15.15 11.12 6.15
N ILE A 66 -15.07 12.40 6.53
CA ILE A 66 -14.49 12.86 7.81
C ILE A 66 -15.06 12.18 9.08
N ASN A 67 -16.31 11.73 9.04
CA ASN A 67 -16.98 11.06 10.17
C ASN A 67 -17.01 9.54 10.03
N ALA A 68 -16.32 8.99 9.03
CA ALA A 68 -16.35 7.57 8.77
C ALA A 68 -15.46 6.81 9.76
N ASN A 69 -15.90 5.60 10.11
CA ASN A 69 -15.19 4.71 11.02
C ASN A 69 -14.10 3.94 10.26
N PRO A 70 -12.83 3.96 10.69
CA PRO A 70 -11.76 3.16 10.09
C PRO A 70 -11.94 1.64 10.22
N ASP A 71 -12.83 1.15 11.09
CA ASP A 71 -13.18 -0.28 11.18
C ASP A 71 -14.21 -0.72 10.14
N GLU A 72 -14.92 0.23 9.51
CA GLU A 72 -15.88 -0.10 8.47
C GLU A 72 -15.15 -0.56 7.21
N PRO A 73 -15.30 -1.85 6.80
CA PRO A 73 -14.48 -2.45 5.77
C PRO A 73 -14.49 -1.68 4.45
N THR A 74 -15.67 -1.24 4.03
CA THR A 74 -15.84 -0.54 2.75
C THR A 74 -15.11 0.79 2.73
N THR A 75 -15.26 1.57 3.79
CA THR A 75 -14.59 2.86 3.94
C THR A 75 -13.08 2.67 4.05
N ASN A 76 -12.62 1.70 4.84
CA ASN A 76 -11.21 1.43 5.01
C ASN A 76 -10.53 1.02 3.70
N ILE A 77 -11.17 0.14 2.93
CA ILE A 77 -10.71 -0.25 1.59
C ILE A 77 -10.71 0.96 0.64
N GLN A 78 -11.74 1.80 0.69
CA GLN A 78 -11.81 3.00 -0.15
C GLN A 78 -10.66 3.97 0.13
N VAL A 79 -10.42 4.29 1.41
CA VAL A 79 -9.34 5.17 1.85
C VAL A 79 -7.98 4.56 1.48
N GLY A 80 -7.76 3.27 1.75
CA GLY A 80 -6.50 2.61 1.41
C GLY A 80 -6.23 2.54 -0.10
N CYS A 81 -7.26 2.32 -0.94
CA CYS A 81 -7.13 2.39 -2.39
C CYS A 81 -6.80 3.82 -2.88
N ALA A 82 -7.41 4.85 -2.30
CA ALA A 82 -7.11 6.25 -2.61
C ALA A 82 -5.65 6.59 -2.24
N TYR A 83 -5.23 6.22 -1.03
CA TYR A 83 -3.86 6.42 -0.57
C TYR A 83 -2.85 5.65 -1.43
N MET A 84 -3.14 4.41 -1.81
CA MET A 84 -2.28 3.64 -2.70
C MET A 84 -2.17 4.28 -4.10
N ALA A 85 -3.25 4.87 -4.62
CA ALA A 85 -3.21 5.64 -5.85
C ALA A 85 -2.34 6.88 -5.72
N GLN A 86 -2.38 7.57 -4.58
CA GLN A 86 -1.47 8.69 -4.28
C GLN A 86 0.00 8.23 -4.32
N MET A 87 0.33 7.10 -3.69
CA MET A 87 1.69 6.54 -3.69
C MET A 87 2.17 6.18 -5.10
N LEU A 88 1.30 5.64 -5.94
CA LEU A 88 1.60 5.33 -7.34
C LEU A 88 1.81 6.60 -8.18
N ASN A 89 0.93 7.58 -8.04
CA ASN A 89 0.95 8.82 -8.81
C ASN A 89 2.13 9.72 -8.44
N GLY A 90 2.63 9.63 -7.20
CA GLY A 90 3.84 10.33 -6.78
C GLY A 90 5.09 9.93 -7.58
N TRP A 91 5.12 8.71 -8.12
CA TRP A 91 6.24 8.19 -8.93
C TRP A 91 6.11 8.55 -10.41
N THR A 92 6.20 9.85 -10.70
CA THR A 92 5.93 10.47 -12.00
C THR A 92 6.95 10.12 -13.10
N ALA A 93 8.22 9.89 -12.75
CA ALA A 93 9.24 9.56 -13.74
C ALA A 93 8.93 8.20 -14.42
N PRO A 94 9.15 8.08 -15.75
CA PRO A 94 8.98 6.83 -16.47
C PRO A 94 9.86 5.75 -15.85
N ARG A 95 9.29 4.59 -15.52
CA ARG A 95 9.99 3.46 -14.90
C ARG A 95 9.29 2.15 -15.26
N PRO A 96 9.96 0.99 -15.14
CA PRO A 96 9.30 -0.28 -15.39
C PRO A 96 8.04 -0.44 -14.53
N PRO A 97 6.95 -1.02 -15.05
CA PRO A 97 5.68 -1.13 -14.31
C PRO A 97 5.82 -1.81 -12.95
N LEU A 98 6.64 -2.87 -12.87
CA LEU A 98 6.90 -3.59 -11.63
C LEU A 98 7.64 -2.72 -10.60
N ASP A 99 8.62 -1.92 -11.03
CA ASP A 99 9.33 -1.00 -10.14
C ASP A 99 8.40 0.06 -9.57
N ARG A 100 7.51 0.63 -10.40
CA ARG A 100 6.53 1.63 -9.94
C ARG A 100 5.67 1.07 -8.82
N ILE A 101 5.13 -0.13 -8.99
CA ILE A 101 4.27 -0.70 -7.95
C ILE A 101 5.05 -1.10 -6.69
N CYS A 102 6.24 -1.67 -6.83
CA CYS A 102 7.09 -2.01 -5.68
C CYS A 102 7.46 -0.76 -4.87
N LEU A 103 7.76 0.34 -5.55
CA LEU A 103 8.05 1.61 -4.92
C LEU A 103 6.81 2.24 -4.28
N ALA A 104 5.63 2.10 -4.87
CA ALA A 104 4.39 2.58 -4.24
C ALA A 104 4.05 1.77 -2.98
N LEU A 105 4.18 0.44 -3.01
CA LEU A 105 3.99 -0.42 -1.83
C LEU A 105 5.01 -0.08 -0.73
N ALA A 106 6.27 0.15 -1.10
CA ALA A 106 7.28 0.59 -0.14
C ALA A 106 6.96 1.97 0.44
N SER A 107 6.51 2.91 -0.39
CA SER A 107 6.07 4.24 0.05
C SER A 107 4.85 4.20 0.94
N TYR A 108 3.91 3.28 0.71
CA TYR A 108 2.75 3.07 1.57
C TYR A 108 3.18 2.66 2.99
N ASN A 109 4.11 1.71 3.10
CA ASN A 109 4.57 1.21 4.40
C ASN A 109 5.55 2.16 5.10
N ALA A 110 6.52 2.74 4.37
CA ALA A 110 7.61 3.51 4.97
C ALA A 110 7.42 5.04 4.83
N GLY A 111 6.43 5.51 4.10
CA GLY A 111 6.22 6.91 3.76
C GLY A 111 6.98 7.35 2.50
N PHE A 112 6.25 7.97 1.56
CA PHE A 112 6.78 8.43 0.27
C PHE A 112 8.03 9.32 0.39
N GLY A 113 8.06 10.23 1.37
CA GLY A 113 9.20 11.10 1.61
C GLY A 113 10.50 10.36 1.96
N HIS A 114 10.41 9.21 2.64
CA HIS A 114 11.59 8.39 2.92
C HIS A 114 12.13 7.72 1.66
N LEU A 115 11.26 7.25 0.76
CA LEU A 115 11.68 6.66 -0.50
C LEU A 115 12.28 7.71 -1.45
N LEU A 116 11.79 8.95 -1.46
CA LEU A 116 12.43 10.04 -2.21
C LEU A 116 13.83 10.39 -1.66
N LYS A 117 14.01 10.40 -0.33
CA LYS A 117 15.34 10.56 0.28
C LYS A 117 16.27 9.41 -0.11
N ALA A 118 15.77 8.17 -0.08
CA ALA A 118 16.53 6.99 -0.50
C ALA A 118 16.92 7.06 -1.98
N GLN A 119 16.02 7.54 -2.84
CA GLN A 119 16.30 7.76 -4.27
C GLN A 119 17.45 8.75 -4.49
N LYS A 120 17.46 9.88 -3.76
CA LYS A 120 18.56 10.85 -3.81
C LYS A 120 19.89 10.22 -3.38
N LEU A 121 19.87 9.43 -2.30
CA LEU A 121 21.06 8.71 -1.81
C LEU A 121 21.55 7.61 -2.76
N ALA A 122 20.68 7.11 -3.63
CA ALA A 122 21.00 6.17 -4.71
C ALA A 122 21.41 6.88 -6.01
N GLY A 123 21.79 8.15 -5.97
CA GLY A 123 22.22 8.90 -7.16
C GLY A 123 21.08 9.22 -8.13
N ASN A 124 19.87 9.42 -7.61
CA ASN A 124 18.64 9.59 -8.40
C ASN A 124 18.33 8.39 -9.30
N ALA A 125 18.66 7.18 -8.86
CA ALA A 125 18.26 5.94 -9.51
C ALA A 125 16.74 5.90 -9.74
N ASN A 126 16.31 5.12 -10.73
CA ASN A 126 14.91 5.10 -11.15
C ASN A 126 14.23 3.74 -10.93
N ASP A 127 15.01 2.69 -10.70
CA ASP A 127 14.57 1.33 -10.40
C ASP A 127 14.33 1.10 -8.90
N TYR A 128 13.47 0.14 -8.56
CA TYR A 128 13.17 -0.20 -7.17
C TYR A 128 14.40 -0.73 -6.43
N ALA A 129 15.19 -1.58 -7.08
CA ALA A 129 16.31 -2.29 -6.45
C ALA A 129 17.35 -1.32 -5.87
N SER A 130 17.74 -0.30 -6.65
CA SER A 130 18.71 0.71 -6.22
C SER A 130 18.15 1.61 -5.10
N ILE A 131 16.90 2.05 -5.22
CA ILE A 131 16.25 2.92 -4.22
C ILE A 131 16.05 2.17 -2.90
N ILE A 132 15.51 0.95 -2.94
CA ILE A 132 15.27 0.15 -1.73
C ILE A 132 16.57 -0.28 -1.07
N ALA A 133 17.66 -0.48 -1.84
CA ALA A 133 19.00 -0.74 -1.32
C ALA A 133 19.50 0.42 -0.44
N ALA A 134 19.16 1.67 -0.80
CA ALA A 134 19.54 2.87 -0.05
C ALA A 134 18.62 3.20 1.14
N LEU A 135 17.41 2.64 1.21
CA LEU A 135 16.42 2.94 2.26
C LEU A 135 16.94 2.78 3.72
N PRO A 136 17.79 1.79 4.07
CA PRO A 136 18.35 1.68 5.43
C PRO A 136 19.15 2.92 5.87
N ARG A 137 19.69 3.70 4.93
CA ARG A 137 20.39 4.96 5.23
C ARG A 137 19.43 6.09 5.65
N VAL A 138 18.12 5.89 5.46
CA VAL A 138 17.05 6.85 5.79
C VAL A 138 16.26 6.38 7.02
N THR A 139 15.89 5.10 7.07
CA THR A 139 14.98 4.56 8.10
C THR A 139 15.62 3.53 9.02
N GLY A 140 16.93 3.28 8.88
CA GLY A 140 17.65 2.31 9.71
C GLY A 140 17.10 0.90 9.58
N THR A 141 16.88 0.25 10.72
CA THR A 141 16.38 -1.14 10.79
C THR A 141 14.97 -1.32 10.25
N HIS A 142 14.14 -0.27 10.24
CA HIS A 142 12.78 -0.30 9.70
C HIS A 142 12.74 -0.59 8.20
N ALA A 143 13.82 -0.32 7.46
CA ALA A 143 13.91 -0.68 6.04
C ALA A 143 13.74 -2.19 5.78
N THR A 144 14.10 -3.04 6.75
CA THR A 144 13.91 -4.49 6.66
C THR A 144 12.44 -4.87 6.65
N GLU A 145 11.62 -4.18 7.44
CA GLU A 145 10.17 -4.36 7.46
C GLU A 145 9.59 -4.02 6.09
N THR A 146 9.93 -2.86 5.54
CA THR A 146 9.45 -2.39 4.22
C THR A 146 9.84 -3.32 3.08
N ARG A 147 11.09 -3.81 3.08
CA ARG A 147 11.54 -4.81 2.08
C ARG A 147 10.73 -6.11 2.19
N THR A 148 10.49 -6.55 3.42
CA THR A 148 9.71 -7.76 3.69
C THR A 148 8.25 -7.57 3.30
N TYR A 149 7.68 -6.39 3.58
CA TYR A 149 6.32 -5.99 3.23
C TYR A 149 6.07 -6.14 1.73
N VAL A 150 6.90 -5.50 0.89
CA VAL A 150 6.76 -5.59 -0.57
C VAL A 150 6.89 -7.04 -1.05
N LYS A 151 7.88 -7.78 -0.55
CA LYS A 151 8.09 -9.18 -0.92
C LYS A 151 6.88 -10.07 -0.57
N ARG A 152 6.29 -9.88 0.61
CA ARG A 152 5.12 -10.66 1.07
C ARG A 152 3.88 -10.35 0.24
N ILE A 153 3.63 -9.09 -0.09
CA ILE A 153 2.50 -8.71 -0.95
C ILE A 153 2.63 -9.33 -2.34
N LEU A 154 3.81 -9.27 -2.95
CA LEU A 154 4.03 -9.91 -4.25
C LEU A 154 3.86 -11.43 -4.18
N LYS A 155 4.25 -12.06 -3.07
CA LYS A 155 3.99 -13.49 -2.82
C LYS A 155 2.49 -13.78 -2.76
N PHE A 156 1.73 -13.07 -1.92
CA PHE A 156 0.28 -13.26 -1.81
C PHE A 156 -0.44 -12.96 -3.13
N TYR A 157 -0.02 -11.92 -3.85
CA TYR A 157 -0.55 -11.60 -5.17
C TYR A 157 -0.36 -12.77 -6.15
N ASN A 158 0.83 -13.36 -6.20
CA ASN A 158 1.08 -14.53 -7.04
C ASN A 158 0.25 -15.74 -6.63
N GLU A 159 0.10 -16.00 -5.32
CA GLU A 159 -0.78 -17.06 -4.81
C GLU A 159 -2.23 -16.83 -5.24
N PHE A 160 -2.73 -15.59 -5.15
CA PHE A 160 -4.08 -15.20 -5.58
C PHE A 160 -4.29 -15.26 -7.09
N VAL A 161 -3.23 -15.07 -7.88
CA VAL A 161 -3.28 -15.26 -9.33
C VAL A 161 -3.40 -16.75 -9.68
N ILE A 162 -2.64 -17.61 -9.01
CA ILE A 162 -2.56 -19.05 -9.31
C ILE A 162 -3.76 -19.82 -8.77
N TYR A 163 -4.08 -19.63 -7.49
CA TYR A 163 -5.07 -20.42 -6.75
C TYR A 163 -6.44 -19.73 -6.67
N GLY A 164 -6.52 -18.50 -7.18
CA GLY A 164 -7.65 -17.64 -6.92
C GLY A 164 -7.56 -17.01 -5.52
N TRP A 165 -8.44 -16.05 -5.33
CA TRP A 165 -8.66 -15.35 -4.07
C TRP A 165 -10.14 -15.37 -3.80
#